data_AF-A0A2V2TBV7-F1
#
_entry.id   AF-A0A2V2TBV7-F1
#
_cell.length_a   1.000
_cell.length_b   1.000
_cell.length_c   1.000
_cell.angle_alpha   90.00
_cell.angle_beta   90.00
_cell.angle_gamma   90.00
#
_symmetry.space_group_name_H-M   'P 1'
#
loop_
_entity.id
_entity.type
_entity.pdbx_description
1 polymer ?
#
loop_
_entity_poly.entity_id
_entity_poly.type
_entity_poly.pdbx_seq_one_letter_code
_entity_poly.pdbx_strand_id
1 'polypeptide(L)'
;MTHALPPGLTDCLLWSEELGMGFHPRQPMDYSGEYFAKYQKLDATPMGEALTRARIELVRRHFDGQVLDIGIGGGRFVEEADAFGFDVNPEALAWLHANGRYKNPNFGWPAMTFWDSLEHIPEPEVVLKGIGEWAFVSMPIYKDAKDCLASKHYKPAEHLWYWSLEGFIAWMDRQGFEVMEINHAESELGREGITSFAFRRHG
;
A
#
# COMPACT_ATOMS: atom_id res chain seq x y z
N MET A 1 -19.50 8.51 -16.33
CA MET A 1 -19.50 9.97 -16.07
C MET A 1 -19.04 10.16 -14.64
N THR A 2 -17.94 10.86 -14.40
CA THR A 2 -17.58 11.29 -13.05
C THR A 2 -18.46 12.48 -12.69
N HIS A 3 -19.44 12.27 -11.82
CA HIS A 3 -20.23 13.38 -11.31
C HIS A 3 -19.34 14.27 -10.45
N ALA A 4 -19.36 15.59 -10.68
CA ALA A 4 -18.69 16.52 -9.79
C ALA A 4 -19.29 16.40 -8.39
N LEU A 5 -18.43 16.39 -7.37
CA LEU A 5 -18.87 16.35 -5.98
C LEU A 5 -19.63 17.63 -5.62
N PRO A 6 -20.70 17.56 -4.81
CA PRO A 6 -21.36 18.74 -4.28
C PRO A 6 -20.39 19.69 -3.54
N PRO A 7 -20.67 21.00 -3.52
CA PRO A 7 -19.90 21.95 -2.71
C PRO A 7 -19.80 21.51 -1.25
N GLY A 8 -18.59 21.61 -0.67
CA GLY A 8 -18.31 21.19 0.71
C GLY A 8 -17.91 19.72 0.86
N LEU A 9 -18.05 18.90 -0.19
CA LEU A 9 -17.57 17.50 -0.21
C LEU A 9 -16.23 17.32 -0.93
N THR A 10 -15.59 18.42 -1.36
CA THR A 10 -14.31 18.40 -2.09
C THR A 10 -13.08 18.44 -1.18
N ASP A 11 -13.27 18.59 0.13
CA ASP A 11 -12.17 18.62 1.11
C ASP A 11 -12.58 17.99 2.45
N CYS A 12 -13.16 16.80 2.40
CA CYS A 12 -13.49 15.99 3.58
C CYS A 12 -13.47 14.49 3.24
N LEU A 13 -13.44 13.65 4.29
CA LEU A 13 -13.62 12.21 4.14
C LEU A 13 -15.05 11.90 3.64
N LEU A 14 -15.13 11.21 2.51
CA LEU A 14 -16.37 10.62 2.01
C LEU A 14 -16.36 9.14 2.38
N TRP A 15 -17.28 8.72 3.25
CA TRP A 15 -17.36 7.34 3.72
C TRP A 15 -18.66 6.68 3.28
N SER A 16 -18.58 5.45 2.77
CA SER A 16 -19.71 4.59 2.50
C SER A 16 -19.72 3.44 3.50
N GLU A 17 -20.72 3.43 4.39
CA GLU A 17 -20.95 2.32 5.33
C GLU A 17 -21.31 1.02 4.59
N GLU A 18 -22.02 1.13 3.46
CA GLU A 18 -22.38 -0.03 2.63
C GLU A 18 -21.14 -0.73 2.04
N LEU A 19 -20.13 0.04 1.67
CA LEU A 19 -18.91 -0.49 1.06
C LEU A 19 -17.78 -0.70 2.07
N GLY A 20 -17.91 -0.20 3.30
CA GLY A 20 -16.81 -0.14 4.26
C GLY A 20 -15.59 0.61 3.70
N MET A 21 -15.82 1.66 2.92
CA MET A 21 -14.79 2.34 2.13
C MET A 21 -14.93 3.85 2.25
N GLY A 22 -13.79 4.51 2.44
CA GLY A 22 -13.60 5.94 2.47
C GLY A 22 -12.73 6.44 1.33
N PHE A 23 -12.99 7.67 0.89
CA PHE A 23 -12.19 8.39 -0.09
C PHE A 23 -12.02 9.84 0.34
N HIS A 24 -10.81 10.40 0.21
CA HIS A 24 -10.56 11.82 0.38
C HIS A 24 -10.22 12.47 -0.98
N PRO A 25 -11.05 13.39 -1.50
CA PRO A 25 -10.90 13.96 -2.85
C PRO A 25 -9.82 15.03 -2.97
N ARG A 26 -9.02 15.22 -1.93
CA ARG A 26 -7.92 16.19 -1.95
C ARG A 26 -6.85 15.65 -2.90
N GLN A 27 -6.22 16.55 -3.66
CA GLN A 27 -5.15 16.16 -4.55
C GLN A 27 -4.02 15.45 -3.78
N PRO A 28 -3.41 14.41 -4.36
CA PRO A 28 -2.27 13.74 -3.75
C PRO A 28 -1.16 14.74 -3.44
N MET A 29 -0.47 14.52 -2.33
CA MET A 29 0.68 15.34 -1.97
C MET A 29 1.83 15.15 -2.95
N ASP A 30 2.76 16.12 -2.95
CA ASP A 30 4.02 15.95 -3.65
C ASP A 30 4.95 15.05 -2.81
N TYR A 31 5.32 13.92 -3.39
CA TYR A 31 6.23 12.95 -2.78
C TYR A 31 7.70 13.26 -3.04
N SER A 32 8.05 14.33 -3.76
CA SER A 32 9.44 14.70 -4.11
C SER A 32 10.25 15.25 -2.92
N GLY A 33 11.55 15.48 -3.14
CA GLY A 33 12.41 16.16 -2.19
C GLY A 33 12.91 15.27 -1.06
N GLU A 34 12.75 15.70 0.20
CA GLU A 34 13.32 14.98 1.36
C GLU A 34 12.58 13.68 1.73
N TYR A 35 11.48 13.35 1.04
CA TYR A 35 10.64 12.20 1.36
C TYR A 35 11.44 10.89 1.33
N PHE A 36 12.14 10.60 0.23
CA PHE A 36 12.94 9.39 0.10
C PHE A 36 14.03 9.29 1.19
N ALA A 37 14.79 10.36 1.40
CA ALA A 37 15.85 10.41 2.42
C ALA A 37 15.30 10.23 3.85
N LYS A 38 14.09 10.71 4.14
CA LYS A 38 13.40 10.46 5.41
C LYS A 38 13.12 8.97 5.59
N TYR A 39 12.58 8.29 4.59
CA TYR A 39 12.28 6.86 4.70
C TYR A 39 13.53 5.99 4.74
N GLN A 40 14.62 6.37 4.06
CA GLN A 40 15.91 5.70 4.23
C GLN A 40 16.42 5.74 5.68
N LYS A 41 16.21 6.85 6.40
CA LYS A 41 16.56 6.96 7.83
C LYS A 41 15.68 6.05 8.70
N LEU A 42 14.39 5.95 8.39
CA LEU A 42 13.47 5.06 9.11
C LEU A 42 13.81 3.60 8.87
N ASP A 43 14.10 3.27 7.62
CA ASP A 43 14.54 1.94 7.19
C ASP A 43 15.80 1.55 7.95
N ALA A 44 16.79 2.43 8.14
CA ALA A 44 18.02 2.14 8.87
C ALA A 44 17.86 1.87 10.39
N THR A 45 16.64 1.95 10.94
CA THR A 45 16.40 1.67 12.36
C THR A 45 16.18 0.18 12.65
N PRO A 46 16.33 -0.28 13.91
CA PRO A 46 15.94 -1.64 14.30
C PRO A 46 14.46 -1.94 14.06
N MET A 47 13.59 -0.92 14.14
CA MET A 47 12.18 -1.04 13.81
C MET A 47 12.00 -1.30 12.31
N GLY A 48 12.70 -0.55 11.46
CA GLY A 48 12.68 -0.75 10.01
C GLY A 48 13.13 -2.15 9.61
N GLU A 49 14.15 -2.70 10.29
CA GLU A 49 14.60 -4.08 10.10
C GLU A 49 13.52 -5.10 10.48
N ALA A 50 12.92 -4.95 11.67
CA ALA A 50 11.90 -5.87 12.15
C ALA A 50 10.65 -5.87 11.25
N LEU A 51 10.21 -4.69 10.81
CA LEU A 51 9.09 -4.54 9.88
C LEU A 51 9.40 -5.18 8.53
N THR A 52 10.58 -4.91 7.97
CA THR A 52 11.01 -5.49 6.68
C THR A 52 11.04 -7.01 6.76
N ARG A 53 11.57 -7.55 7.86
CA ARG A 53 11.59 -9.00 8.09
C ARG A 53 10.19 -9.60 8.14
N ALA A 54 9.27 -9.00 8.90
CA ALA A 54 7.89 -9.47 8.98
C ALA A 54 7.20 -9.48 7.60
N ARG A 55 7.43 -8.44 6.79
CA ARG A 55 6.93 -8.34 5.41
C ARG A 55 7.51 -9.42 4.49
N ILE A 56 8.82 -9.65 4.56
CA ILE A 56 9.48 -10.73 3.80
C ILE A 56 8.93 -12.09 4.20
N GLU A 57 8.81 -12.36 5.50
CA GLU A 57 8.27 -13.63 6.00
C GLU A 57 6.84 -13.87 5.52
N LEU A 58 6.00 -12.83 5.50
CA LEU A 58 4.65 -12.91 4.92
C LEU A 58 4.71 -13.29 3.45
N VAL A 59 5.51 -12.60 2.62
CA VAL A 59 5.65 -12.93 1.20
C VAL A 59 6.12 -14.37 1.01
N ARG A 60 7.16 -14.78 1.72
CA ARG A 60 7.80 -16.09 1.56
C ARG A 60 6.96 -17.27 2.07
N ARG A 61 5.93 -17.03 2.89
CA ARG A 61 4.94 -18.08 3.22
C ARG A 61 4.05 -18.46 2.02
N HIS A 62 3.86 -17.55 1.07
CA HIS A 62 2.88 -17.70 -0.02
C HIS A 62 3.51 -17.72 -1.40
N PHE A 63 4.69 -17.09 -1.57
CA PHE A 63 5.30 -16.89 -2.88
C PHE A 63 6.83 -16.93 -2.85
N ASP A 64 7.40 -17.87 -3.62
CA ASP A 64 8.85 -18.06 -3.74
C ASP A 64 9.49 -17.26 -4.88
N GLY A 65 8.69 -16.61 -5.74
CA GLY A 65 9.19 -15.86 -6.89
C GLY A 65 9.72 -14.46 -6.57
N GLN A 66 10.07 -13.72 -7.62
CA GLN A 66 10.41 -12.30 -7.52
C GLN A 66 9.15 -11.44 -7.48
N VAL A 67 9.14 -10.48 -6.57
CA VAL A 67 8.06 -9.51 -6.42
C VAL A 67 8.46 -8.15 -6.99
N LEU A 68 7.47 -7.36 -7.40
CA LEU A 68 7.62 -5.93 -7.64
C LEU A 68 7.04 -5.14 -6.46
N ASP A 69 7.89 -4.39 -5.76
CA ASP A 69 7.48 -3.52 -4.66
C ASP A 69 7.03 -2.16 -5.19
N ILE A 70 5.79 -1.77 -4.87
CA ILE A 70 5.16 -0.52 -5.31
C ILE A 70 5.15 0.47 -4.16
N GLY A 71 5.82 1.61 -4.34
CA GLY A 71 6.03 2.59 -3.27
C GLY A 71 7.07 2.07 -2.29
N ILE A 72 8.34 2.12 -2.69
CA ILE A 72 9.43 1.33 -2.06
C ILE A 72 9.89 1.88 -0.70
N GLY A 73 9.32 3.01 -0.25
CA GLY A 73 9.78 3.70 0.95
C GLY A 73 11.26 4.09 0.82
N GLY A 74 12.11 3.61 1.73
CA GLY A 74 13.56 3.84 1.67
C GLY A 74 14.32 2.80 0.84
N GLY A 75 13.63 1.78 0.31
CA GLY A 75 14.20 0.73 -0.53
C GLY A 75 14.68 -0.52 0.22
N ARG A 76 14.59 -0.57 1.56
CA ARG A 76 15.11 -1.70 2.34
C ARG A 76 14.45 -3.04 1.99
N PHE A 77 13.14 -3.05 1.77
CA PHE A 77 12.44 -4.25 1.33
C PHE A 77 12.96 -4.74 -0.03
N VAL A 78 13.21 -3.84 -0.98
CA VAL A 78 13.77 -4.17 -2.29
C VAL A 78 15.14 -4.85 -2.16
N GLU A 79 15.99 -4.34 -1.28
CA GLU A 79 17.32 -4.92 -1.02
C GLU A 79 17.23 -6.29 -0.33
N GLU A 80 16.52 -6.38 0.79
CA GLU A 80 16.52 -7.58 1.64
C GLU A 80 15.66 -8.72 1.07
N ALA A 81 14.61 -8.40 0.31
CA ALA A 81 13.74 -9.41 -0.34
C ALA A 81 14.27 -9.88 -1.70
N ASP A 82 15.36 -9.30 -2.20
CA ASP A 82 15.85 -9.43 -3.59
C ASP A 82 14.76 -9.13 -4.63
N ALA A 83 13.98 -8.07 -4.38
CA ALA A 83 12.85 -7.69 -5.22
C ALA A 83 13.26 -6.71 -6.33
N PHE A 84 12.32 -6.43 -7.23
CA PHE A 84 12.32 -5.22 -8.05
C PHE A 84 11.45 -4.15 -7.41
N GLY A 85 11.58 -2.90 -7.85
CA GLY A 85 10.80 -1.79 -7.29
C GLY A 85 10.30 -0.80 -8.34
N PHE A 86 9.25 -0.08 -7.97
CA PHE A 86 8.72 1.09 -8.65
C PHE A 86 8.26 2.14 -7.64
N ASP A 87 8.50 3.41 -7.94
CA ASP A 87 8.04 4.54 -7.13
C ASP A 87 7.65 5.73 -8.01
N VAL A 88 6.85 6.64 -7.47
CA VAL A 88 6.53 7.94 -8.13
C VAL A 88 7.53 9.02 -7.72
N ASN A 89 8.22 8.86 -6.59
CA ASN A 89 9.28 9.75 -6.13
C ASN A 89 10.50 9.68 -7.09
N PRO A 90 10.96 10.80 -7.66
CA PRO A 90 12.08 10.82 -8.61
C PRO A 90 13.41 10.34 -8.03
N GLU A 91 13.70 10.62 -6.76
CA GLU A 91 14.92 10.19 -6.09
C GLU A 91 14.95 8.66 -5.86
N ALA A 92 13.81 8.08 -5.49
CA ALA A 92 13.60 6.64 -5.35
C ALA A 92 13.73 5.93 -6.70
N LEU A 93 13.15 6.50 -7.77
CA LEU A 93 13.35 6.02 -9.14
C LEU A 93 14.84 6.04 -9.55
N ALA A 94 15.54 7.14 -9.30
CA ALA A 94 16.96 7.25 -9.59
C ALA A 94 17.78 6.19 -8.83
N TRP A 95 17.46 5.96 -7.55
CA TRP A 95 18.07 4.91 -6.75
C TRP A 95 17.78 3.50 -7.31
N LEU A 96 16.53 3.21 -7.69
CA LEU A 96 16.16 1.93 -8.32
C LEU A 96 16.91 1.68 -9.63
N HIS A 97 17.07 2.71 -10.47
CA HIS A 97 17.83 2.63 -11.71
C HIS A 97 19.32 2.39 -11.45
N ALA A 98 19.92 3.15 -10.52
CA ALA A 98 21.33 3.01 -10.17
C ALA A 98 21.68 1.61 -9.63
N ASN A 99 20.73 0.96 -8.96
CA ASN A 99 20.90 -0.39 -8.41
C ASN A 99 20.41 -1.51 -9.35
N GLY A 100 19.96 -1.19 -10.57
CA GLY A 100 19.43 -2.19 -11.52
C GLY A 100 18.14 -2.88 -11.05
N ARG A 101 17.41 -2.25 -10.12
CA ARG A 101 16.19 -2.77 -9.48
C ARG A 101 14.89 -2.18 -10.04
N TYR A 102 14.96 -1.15 -10.86
CA TYR A 102 13.79 -0.54 -11.47
C TYR A 102 13.04 -1.50 -12.40
N LYS A 103 11.72 -1.57 -12.25
CA LYS A 103 10.80 -2.19 -13.21
C LYS A 103 9.52 -1.39 -13.36
N ASN A 104 8.92 -1.46 -14.54
CA ASN A 104 7.64 -0.81 -14.81
C ASN A 104 6.49 -1.74 -14.39
N PRO A 105 5.51 -1.24 -13.58
CA PRO A 105 4.39 -2.04 -13.09
C PRO A 105 3.42 -2.50 -14.20
N ASN A 106 3.43 -1.87 -15.37
CA ASN A 106 2.50 -2.16 -16.46
C ASN A 106 2.84 -3.43 -17.28
N PHE A 107 3.91 -4.16 -16.95
CA PHE A 107 4.33 -5.34 -17.71
C PHE A 107 3.70 -6.67 -17.28
N GLY A 108 2.80 -6.65 -16.29
CA GLY A 108 2.26 -7.88 -15.72
C GLY A 108 3.29 -8.55 -14.81
N TRP A 109 2.96 -8.70 -13.53
CA TRP A 109 3.85 -9.27 -12.51
C TRP A 109 3.17 -10.42 -11.80
N PRO A 110 3.86 -11.57 -11.59
CA PRO A 110 3.29 -12.65 -10.80
C PRO A 110 2.85 -12.18 -9.42
N ALA A 111 3.67 -11.35 -8.78
CA ALA A 111 3.37 -10.80 -7.46
C ALA A 111 3.81 -9.35 -7.31
N MET A 112 2.99 -8.56 -6.61
CA MET A 112 3.32 -7.19 -6.21
C MET A 112 3.12 -6.99 -4.71
N THR A 113 3.92 -6.10 -4.12
CA THR A 113 3.80 -5.70 -2.70
C THR A 113 3.44 -4.21 -2.60
N PHE A 114 2.61 -3.89 -1.60
CA PHE A 114 2.12 -2.54 -1.31
C PHE A 114 2.23 -2.26 0.19
N TRP A 115 3.41 -1.86 0.63
CA TRP A 115 3.69 -1.60 2.04
C TRP A 115 3.37 -0.14 2.41
N ASP A 116 2.17 0.09 2.93
CA ASP A 116 1.59 1.42 3.20
C ASP A 116 1.57 2.33 1.97
N SER A 117 1.23 1.75 0.82
CA SER A 117 1.28 2.46 -0.47
C SER A 117 0.01 2.33 -1.31
N LEU A 118 -0.77 1.25 -1.18
CA LEU A 118 -1.96 1.04 -2.02
C LEU A 118 -3.00 2.16 -1.82
N GLU A 119 -3.14 2.63 -0.59
CA GLU A 119 -4.07 3.69 -0.19
C GLU A 119 -3.68 5.09 -0.69
N HIS A 120 -2.47 5.24 -1.24
CA HIS A 120 -1.94 6.50 -1.81
C HIS A 120 -2.18 6.57 -3.33
N ILE A 121 -2.49 5.44 -3.97
CA ILE A 121 -2.63 5.37 -5.43
C ILE A 121 -4.00 5.91 -5.83
N PRO A 122 -4.10 6.91 -6.74
CA PRO A 122 -5.40 7.48 -7.14
C PRO A 122 -6.37 6.47 -7.77
N GLU A 123 -5.85 5.54 -8.57
CA GLU A 123 -6.62 4.50 -9.26
C GLU A 123 -5.99 3.12 -8.98
N PRO A 124 -6.11 2.60 -7.73
CA PRO A 124 -5.40 1.40 -7.30
C PRO A 124 -5.82 0.16 -8.11
N GLU A 125 -7.04 0.12 -8.64
CA GLU A 125 -7.51 -0.94 -9.52
C GLU A 125 -6.70 -1.07 -10.82
N VAL A 126 -6.05 0.00 -11.28
CA VAL A 126 -5.24 -0.02 -12.51
C VAL A 126 -3.98 -0.85 -12.30
N VAL A 127 -3.27 -0.64 -11.18
CA VAL A 127 -2.06 -1.41 -10.87
C VAL A 127 -2.41 -2.85 -10.50
N LEU A 128 -3.53 -3.08 -9.80
CA LEU A 128 -3.97 -4.43 -9.43
C LEU A 128 -4.29 -5.33 -10.64
N LYS A 129 -4.74 -4.76 -11.76
CA LYS A 129 -4.94 -5.51 -13.02
C LYS A 129 -3.65 -6.09 -13.59
N GLY A 130 -2.50 -5.50 -13.25
CA GLY A 130 -1.18 -5.98 -13.65
C GLY A 130 -0.68 -7.16 -12.81
N ILE A 131 -1.41 -7.62 -11.79
CA ILE A 131 -0.97 -8.69 -10.91
C ILE A 131 -1.54 -10.03 -11.40
N GLY A 132 -0.65 -11.00 -11.63
CA GLY A 132 -0.98 -12.32 -12.12
C GLY A 132 -1.45 -13.29 -11.04
N GLU A 133 -0.80 -13.30 -9.87
CA GLU A 133 -1.03 -14.32 -8.85
C GLU A 133 -1.20 -13.75 -7.44
N TRP A 134 -0.31 -12.89 -6.96
CA TRP A 134 -0.30 -12.47 -5.55
C TRP A 134 -0.21 -10.96 -5.35
N ALA A 135 -1.07 -10.44 -4.48
CA ALA A 135 -0.96 -9.09 -3.96
C ALA A 135 -0.71 -9.16 -2.45
N PHE A 136 0.37 -8.54 -1.98
CA PHE A 136 0.64 -8.38 -0.55
C PHE A 136 0.45 -6.93 -0.18
N VAL A 137 -0.37 -6.66 0.83
CA VAL A 137 -0.75 -5.29 1.19
C VAL A 137 -0.60 -5.14 2.69
N SER A 138 -0.06 -4.02 3.14
CA SER A 138 -0.11 -3.62 4.53
C SER A 138 -0.53 -2.17 4.61
N MET A 139 -1.55 -1.85 5.39
CA MET A 139 -2.06 -0.48 5.50
C MET A 139 -2.93 -0.32 6.75
N PRO A 140 -3.29 0.92 7.14
CA PRO A 140 -4.24 1.14 8.20
C PRO A 140 -5.64 0.59 7.84
N ILE A 141 -6.26 -0.09 8.80
CA ILE A 141 -7.64 -0.57 8.70
C ILE A 141 -8.47 0.04 9.82
N TYR A 142 -9.65 0.54 9.49
CA TYR A 142 -10.49 1.32 10.39
C TYR A 142 -11.76 0.56 10.77
N LYS A 143 -12.33 0.89 11.93
CA LYS A 143 -13.64 0.34 12.30
C LYS A 143 -14.77 0.98 11.50
N ASP A 144 -14.77 2.30 11.42
CA ASP A 144 -15.81 3.12 10.80
C ASP A 144 -15.26 4.53 10.49
N ALA A 145 -16.10 5.41 9.94
CA ALA A 145 -15.70 6.78 9.61
C ALA A 145 -15.19 7.57 10.82
N LYS A 146 -15.76 7.34 12.01
CA LYS A 146 -15.39 8.06 13.24
C LYS A 146 -14.01 7.61 13.73
N ASP A 147 -13.76 6.31 13.69
CA ASP A 147 -12.46 5.71 13.99
C ASP A 147 -11.38 6.20 13.02
N CYS A 148 -11.70 6.25 11.72
CA CYS A 148 -10.82 6.85 10.71
C CYS A 148 -10.47 8.30 11.07
N LEU A 149 -11.45 9.18 11.27
CA LEU A 149 -11.22 10.59 11.60
C LEU A 149 -10.45 10.82 12.91
N ALA A 150 -10.49 9.86 13.84
CA ALA A 150 -9.75 9.93 15.11
C ALA A 150 -8.31 9.36 15.00
N SER A 151 -7.99 8.65 13.93
CA SER A 151 -6.73 7.95 13.76
C SER A 151 -5.58 8.89 13.40
N LYS A 152 -4.39 8.61 13.94
CA LYS A 152 -3.13 9.25 13.51
C LYS A 152 -2.77 8.95 12.04
N HIS A 153 -3.40 7.94 11.46
CA HIS A 153 -3.22 7.54 10.06
C HIS A 153 -4.22 8.24 9.12
N TYR A 154 -5.15 9.05 9.64
CA TYR A 154 -5.94 9.93 8.81
C TYR A 154 -5.10 11.12 8.34
N LYS A 155 -4.51 10.96 7.15
CA LYS A 155 -3.63 11.95 6.52
C LYS A 155 -4.16 12.39 5.15
N PRO A 156 -5.09 13.35 5.09
CA PRO A 156 -5.59 13.88 3.82
C PRO A 156 -4.46 14.37 2.91
N ALA A 157 -4.56 14.10 1.60
CA ALA A 157 -3.53 14.24 0.56
C ALA A 157 -2.42 13.19 0.55
N GLU A 158 -2.12 12.52 1.66
CA GLU A 158 -1.18 11.39 1.67
C GLU A 158 -1.97 10.09 1.41
N HIS A 159 -2.98 9.82 2.23
CA HIS A 159 -3.91 8.71 2.01
C HIS A 159 -5.12 9.23 1.25
N LEU A 160 -5.44 8.57 0.14
CA LEU A 160 -6.62 8.87 -0.67
C LEU A 160 -7.76 7.92 -0.32
N TRP A 161 -7.41 6.67 -0.01
CA TRP A 161 -8.36 5.61 0.29
C TRP A 161 -8.28 5.16 1.74
N TYR A 162 -9.41 4.72 2.27
CA TYR A 162 -9.54 4.24 3.64
C TYR A 162 -10.50 3.06 3.61
N TRP A 163 -10.26 2.02 4.40
CA TRP A 163 -11.15 0.86 4.42
C TRP A 163 -11.38 0.33 5.82
N SER A 164 -12.57 -0.23 6.03
CA SER A 164 -12.77 -1.22 7.08
C SER A 164 -12.24 -2.58 6.64
N LEU A 165 -12.06 -3.49 7.59
CA LEU A 165 -11.53 -4.82 7.29
C LEU A 165 -12.40 -5.54 6.25
N GLU A 166 -13.70 -5.62 6.52
CA GLU A 166 -14.68 -6.26 5.64
C GLU A 166 -14.79 -5.52 4.30
N GLY A 167 -14.76 -4.18 4.34
CA GLY A 167 -14.82 -3.35 3.14
C GLY A 167 -13.61 -3.57 2.22
N PHE A 168 -12.41 -3.68 2.78
CA PHE A 168 -11.20 -3.93 2.00
C PHE A 168 -11.20 -5.33 1.38
N ILE A 169 -11.55 -6.36 2.16
CA ILE A 169 -11.64 -7.74 1.65
C ILE A 169 -12.66 -7.83 0.51
N ALA A 170 -13.86 -7.28 0.70
CA ALA A 170 -14.89 -7.24 -0.33
C ALA A 170 -14.46 -6.41 -1.55
N TRP A 171 -13.70 -5.33 -1.35
CA TRP A 171 -13.17 -4.54 -2.45
C TRP A 171 -12.11 -5.30 -3.25
N MET A 172 -11.16 -5.98 -2.60
CA MET A 172 -10.16 -6.82 -3.24
C MET A 172 -10.79 -8.00 -3.99
N ASP A 173 -11.83 -8.62 -3.43
CA ASP A 173 -12.62 -9.67 -4.10
C ASP A 173 -13.22 -9.17 -5.43
N ARG A 174 -13.80 -7.96 -5.43
CA ARG A 174 -14.28 -7.31 -6.67
C ARG A 174 -13.16 -6.99 -7.66
N GLN A 175 -11.91 -6.87 -7.22
CA GLN A 175 -10.74 -6.73 -8.10
C GLN A 175 -10.21 -8.09 -8.60
N GLY A 176 -10.80 -9.19 -8.17
CA GLY A 176 -10.45 -10.54 -8.58
C GLY A 176 -9.47 -11.25 -7.66
N PHE A 177 -9.51 -10.97 -6.35
CA PHE A 177 -8.59 -11.54 -5.37
C PHE A 177 -9.29 -12.13 -4.14
N GLU A 178 -8.91 -13.35 -3.78
CA GLU A 178 -9.28 -14.00 -2.52
C GLU A 178 -8.27 -13.66 -1.42
N VAL A 179 -8.74 -13.39 -0.20
CA VAL A 179 -7.86 -13.21 0.97
C VAL A 179 -7.38 -14.57 1.46
N MET A 180 -6.06 -14.76 1.54
CA MET A 180 -5.44 -16.00 1.99
C MET A 180 -4.87 -15.90 3.40
N GLU A 181 -4.39 -14.72 3.78
CA GLU A 181 -3.88 -14.45 5.12
C GLU A 181 -4.20 -13.02 5.54
N ILE A 182 -4.57 -12.86 6.81
CA ILE A 182 -4.66 -11.57 7.51
C ILE A 182 -3.82 -11.72 8.77
N ASN A 183 -2.89 -10.82 9.02
CA ASN A 183 -2.15 -10.79 10.27
C ASN A 183 -1.85 -9.37 10.75
N HIS A 184 -1.42 -9.28 12.00
CA HIS A 184 -1.18 -8.02 12.71
C HIS A 184 0.28 -7.88 13.15
N ALA A 185 1.22 -8.57 12.50
CA ALA A 185 2.63 -8.59 12.91
C ALA A 185 3.25 -7.18 12.98
N GLU A 186 2.93 -6.30 12.02
CA GLU A 186 3.39 -4.90 12.07
C GLU A 186 2.79 -4.12 13.25
N SER A 187 1.52 -4.36 13.59
CA SER A 187 0.88 -3.79 14.79
C SER A 187 1.52 -4.29 16.08
N GLU A 188 1.84 -5.58 16.16
CA GLU A 188 2.54 -6.20 17.30
C GLU A 188 3.95 -5.64 17.49
N LEU A 189 4.61 -5.26 16.39
CA LEU A 189 5.89 -4.54 16.41
C LEU A 189 5.75 -3.06 16.80
N GLY A 190 4.53 -2.52 16.92
CA GLY A 190 4.27 -1.17 17.40
C GLY A 190 3.67 -0.22 16.35
N ARG A 191 3.40 -0.68 15.13
CA ARG A 191 2.63 0.07 14.13
C ARG A 191 1.13 -0.13 14.33
N GLU A 192 0.63 0.39 15.44
CA GLU A 192 -0.78 0.34 15.81
C GLU A 192 -1.72 0.70 14.65
N GLY A 193 -2.72 -0.15 14.43
CA GLY A 193 -3.76 0.03 13.41
C GLY A 193 -3.39 -0.50 12.02
N ILE A 194 -2.16 -0.97 11.82
CA ILE A 194 -1.72 -1.57 10.55
C ILE A 194 -2.09 -3.06 10.52
N THR A 195 -2.69 -3.48 9.40
CA THR A 195 -2.99 -4.88 9.12
C THR A 195 -2.35 -5.28 7.81
N SER A 196 -1.74 -6.47 7.79
CA SER A 196 -1.08 -7.03 6.62
C SER A 196 -1.90 -8.18 6.04
N PHE A 197 -1.90 -8.27 4.72
CA PHE A 197 -2.72 -9.20 3.96
C PHE A 197 -1.90 -9.90 2.89
N ALA A 198 -2.19 -11.18 2.66
CA ALA A 198 -1.83 -11.88 1.43
C ALA A 198 -3.10 -12.21 0.66
N PHE A 199 -3.17 -11.75 -0.58
CA PHE A 199 -4.28 -11.99 -1.49
C PHE A 199 -3.82 -12.79 -2.70
N ARG A 200 -4.63 -13.77 -3.11
CA ARG A 200 -4.39 -14.57 -4.30
C ARG A 200 -5.40 -14.24 -5.38
N ARG A 201 -4.94 -14.07 -6.62
CA ARG A 201 -5.79 -13.88 -7.79
C ARG A 201 -6.74 -15.08 -7.92
N HIS A 202 -8.02 -14.81 -8.19
CA HIS A 202 -8.97 -15.84 -8.58
C HIS A 202 -8.47 -16.56 -9.83
N GLY A 203 -8.58 -17.90 -9.83
CA GLY A 203 -8.17 -18.76 -10.95
C GLY A 203 -9.07 -18.68 -12.16
#